data_AF-A0A9D6RIC4-F1
#
_entry.id   AF-A0A9D6RIC4-F1
#
_cell.length_a   1.000
_cell.length_b   1.000
_cell.length_c   1.000
_cell.angle_alpha   90.00
_cell.angle_beta   90.00
_cell.angle_gamma   90.00
#
_symmetry.space_group_name_H-M   'P 1'
#
loop_
_entity.id
_entity.type
_entity.pdbx_description
1 polymer ?
#
loop_
_entity_poly.entity_id
_entity_poly.type
_entity_poly.pdbx_seq_one_letter_code
_entity_poly.pdbx_strand_id
1 'polypeptide(L)'
;MELAETARNALGVENVFFTQWLAAHLRRPHTTPPLVSAYLKRRPAAEITWAREVDNGGNLWLIVPRDEGVFQETQTASGFNLVSDVQIYLDLLPVGQRGPEQARALREWEKFAK
;
A
#
# COMPACT_ATOMS: atom_id res chain seq x y z
N MET A 1 -5.81 -10.27 2.24
CA MET A 1 -6.98 -9.38 2.34
C MET A 1 -7.32 -9.06 3.79
N GLU A 2 -7.52 -10.07 4.65
CA GLU A 2 -7.82 -9.90 6.08
C GLU A 2 -6.93 -8.86 6.80
N LEU A 3 -5.61 -8.94 6.66
CA LEU A 3 -4.69 -8.00 7.30
C LEU A 3 -4.89 -6.53 6.88
N ALA A 4 -5.25 -6.29 5.62
CA ALA A 4 -5.56 -4.95 5.12
C ALA A 4 -6.89 -4.43 5.67
N GLU A 5 -7.88 -5.31 5.84
CA GLU A 5 -9.16 -4.97 6.46
C GLU A 5 -8.97 -4.61 7.92
N THR A 6 -8.21 -5.41 8.67
CA THR A 6 -7.85 -5.11 10.08
C THR A 6 -7.15 -3.76 10.18
N ALA A 7 -6.14 -3.50 9.34
CA ALA A 7 -5.42 -2.23 9.34
C ALA A 7 -6.35 -1.04 9.05
N ARG A 8 -7.20 -1.15 8.02
CA ARG A 8 -8.16 -0.10 7.66
C ARG A 8 -9.16 0.16 8.78
N ASN A 9 -9.73 -0.90 9.36
CA ASN A 9 -10.76 -0.78 10.39
C ASN A 9 -10.19 -0.22 11.70
N ALA A 10 -8.98 -0.63 12.09
CA ALA A 10 -8.36 -0.20 13.33
C ALA A 10 -7.74 1.21 13.26
N LEU A 11 -7.23 1.61 12.09
CA LEU A 11 -6.50 2.88 11.92
C LEU A 11 -7.33 3.98 11.24
N GLY A 12 -8.49 3.62 10.68
CA GLY A 12 -9.44 4.54 10.06
C GLY A 12 -9.22 4.70 8.55
N VAL A 13 -10.33 4.70 7.79
CA VAL A 13 -10.35 4.79 6.33
C VAL A 13 -9.66 6.05 5.82
N GLU A 14 -9.83 7.18 6.51
CA GLU A 14 -9.23 8.47 6.11
C GLU A 14 -7.72 8.56 6.40
N ASN A 15 -7.18 7.63 7.20
CA ASN A 15 -5.79 7.67 7.62
C ASN A 15 -4.89 6.69 6.85
N VAL A 16 -5.45 5.60 6.31
CA VAL A 16 -4.70 4.49 5.71
C VAL A 16 -4.82 4.52 4.19
N PHE A 17 -3.67 4.59 3.50
CA PHE A 17 -3.57 4.54 2.05
C PHE A 17 -2.60 3.43 1.64
N PHE A 18 -3.10 2.36 1.05
CA PHE A 18 -2.29 1.21 0.67
C PHE A 18 -1.41 1.52 -0.53
N THR A 19 -0.21 0.92 -0.54
CA THR A 19 0.78 1.07 -1.61
C THR A 19 1.45 -0.27 -1.95
N GLN A 20 2.48 -0.23 -2.80
CA GLN A 20 3.31 -1.35 -3.26
C GLN A 20 2.47 -2.55 -3.74
N TRP A 21 2.78 -3.74 -3.25
CA TRP A 21 2.25 -5.01 -3.74
C TRP A 21 0.74 -5.13 -3.64
N LEU A 22 0.16 -4.79 -2.49
CA LEU A 22 -1.28 -4.91 -2.31
C LEU A 22 -2.02 -3.94 -3.24
N ALA A 23 -1.61 -2.67 -3.26
CA ALA A 23 -2.26 -1.66 -4.08
C ALA A 23 -2.12 -1.99 -5.58
N ALA A 24 -0.93 -2.41 -6.02
CA ALA A 24 -0.71 -2.82 -7.40
C ALA A 24 -1.52 -4.07 -7.77
N HIS A 25 -1.63 -5.05 -6.87
CA HIS A 25 -2.47 -6.22 -7.10
C HIS A 25 -3.96 -5.87 -7.20
N LEU A 26 -4.45 -4.93 -6.37
CA LEU A 26 -5.83 -4.45 -6.44
C LEU A 26 -6.11 -3.68 -7.73
N ARG A 27 -5.13 -2.96 -8.28
CA ARG A 27 -5.24 -2.28 -9.58
C ARG A 27 -5.12 -3.25 -10.75
N ARG A 28 -4.06 -4.04 -10.76
CA ARG A 28 -3.71 -4.99 -11.81
C ARG A 28 -3.10 -6.26 -11.20
N PRO A 29 -3.90 -7.31 -10.99
CA PRO A 29 -3.38 -8.60 -10.54
C PRO A 29 -2.30 -9.11 -11.51
N HIS A 30 -1.11 -9.41 -10.99
CA HIS A 30 0.01 -9.97 -11.77
C HIS A 30 0.91 -10.87 -10.91
N THR A 31 1.15 -10.47 -9.66
CA THR A 31 1.87 -11.26 -8.66
C THR A 31 1.04 -11.38 -7.38
N THR A 32 1.37 -12.37 -6.54
CA THR A 32 0.79 -12.49 -5.20
C THR A 32 1.52 -11.56 -4.23
N PRO A 33 0.83 -10.65 -3.52
CA PRO A 33 1.49 -9.76 -2.57
C PRO A 33 2.16 -10.54 -1.42
N PRO A 34 3.47 -10.37 -1.18
CA PRO A 34 4.15 -11.02 -0.06
C PRO A 34 3.86 -10.34 1.29
N LEU A 35 3.46 -9.07 1.27
CA LEU A 35 3.12 -8.27 2.45
C LEU A 35 2.09 -7.19 2.12
N VAL A 36 1.50 -6.62 3.17
CA VAL A 36 0.63 -5.45 3.10
C VAL A 36 1.44 -4.22 3.52
N SER A 37 1.40 -3.16 2.73
CA SER A 37 1.99 -1.88 3.12
C SER A 37 1.03 -0.72 2.90
N ALA A 38 1.08 0.24 3.81
CA ALA A 38 0.25 1.43 3.75
C ALA A 38 0.98 2.66 4.31
N TYR A 39 0.72 3.79 3.67
CA TYR A 39 1.01 5.09 4.25
C TYR A 39 -0.08 5.50 5.25
N LEU A 40 0.36 6.13 6.34
CA LEU A 40 -0.48 6.73 7.35
C LEU A 40 -0.37 8.25 7.27
N LYS A 41 -1.49 8.95 7.11
CA LYS A 41 -1.51 10.43 7.18
C LYS A 41 -1.05 10.94 8.53
N ARG A 42 -1.42 10.24 9.60
CA ARG A 42 -1.03 10.54 10.98
C ARG A 42 -0.61 9.27 11.69
N ARG A 43 0.46 9.38 12.49
CA ARG A 43 0.87 8.31 13.39
C ARG A 43 -0.27 8.01 14.36
N PRO A 44 -0.57 6.73 14.63
CA PRO A 44 -1.56 6.38 15.64
C PRO A 44 -1.13 6.91 17.01
N ALA A 45 -2.05 7.56 17.73
CA ALA A 45 -1.78 8.08 19.08
C ALA A 45 -1.79 6.96 20.13
N ALA A 46 -2.55 5.90 19.88
CA ALA A 46 -2.59 4.70 20.69
C ALA A 46 -1.65 3.62 20.14
N GLU A 47 -1.20 2.75 21.03
CA GLU A 47 -0.46 1.55 20.67
C GLU A 47 -1.30 0.61 19.79
N ILE A 48 -0.64 -0.04 18.83
CA ILE A 48 -1.28 -1.01 17.93
C ILE A 48 -1.31 -2.37 18.65
N THR A 49 -2.49 -2.80 19.11
CA THR A 49 -2.65 -4.03 19.90
C THR A 49 -2.92 -5.30 19.07
N TRP A 50 -3.30 -5.14 17.80
CA TRP A 50 -3.66 -6.24 16.89
C TRP A 50 -2.51 -6.70 16.00
N ALA A 51 -1.36 -6.02 16.07
CA ALA A 51 -0.13 -6.40 15.39
C ALA A 51 1.03 -6.32 16.38
N ARG A 52 2.14 -6.98 16.04
CA ARG A 52 3.37 -6.94 16.82
C ARG A 52 4.47 -6.32 15.98
N GLU A 53 5.16 -5.34 16.53
CA GLU A 53 6.37 -4.78 15.91
C GLU A 53 7.48 -5.84 15.87
N VAL A 54 8.15 -5.95 14.74
CA VAL A 54 9.23 -6.91 14.51
C VAL A 54 10.35 -6.23 13.74
N ASP A 55 11.59 -6.59 14.05
CA ASP A 55 12.77 -6.00 13.40
C ASP A 55 12.94 -6.48 11.95
N ASN A 56 12.45 -7.68 11.62
CA ASN A 56 12.55 -8.28 10.29
C ASN A 56 11.41 -9.25 10.01
N GLY A 57 11.10 -9.45 8.72
CA GLY A 57 10.14 -10.46 8.25
C GLY A 57 8.67 -10.14 8.54
N GLY A 58 8.35 -8.91 8.91
CA GLY A 58 6.97 -8.46 9.12
C GLY A 58 6.15 -8.47 7.83
N ASN A 59 4.90 -8.93 7.91
CA ASN A 59 3.95 -8.98 6.79
C ASN A 59 3.06 -7.74 6.67
N LEU A 60 3.24 -6.76 7.56
CA LEU A 60 2.55 -5.47 7.57
C LEU A 60 3.56 -4.35 7.76
N TRP A 61 3.59 -3.40 6.84
CA TRP A 61 4.37 -2.17 6.96
C TRP A 61 3.43 -0.97 7.05
N LEU A 62 3.55 -0.21 8.15
CA LEU A 62 2.83 1.03 8.38
C LEU A 62 3.82 2.18 8.34
N ILE A 63 3.69 3.06 7.35
CA ILE A 63 4.71 4.05 7.01
C ILE A 63 4.12 5.44 7.20
N VAL A 64 4.75 6.29 8.01
CA VAL A 64 4.43 7.72 8.01
C VAL A 64 5.34 8.37 6.97
N PRO A 65 4.82 8.84 5.82
CA PRO A 65 5.66 9.41 4.78
C PRO A 65 6.26 10.75 5.23
N ARG A 66 7.44 11.09 4.70
CA ARG A 66 8.08 12.39 4.95
C ARG A 66 7.46 13.53 4.12
N ASP A 67 6.89 13.16 2.97
CA ASP A 67 6.30 14.08 2.00
C ASP A 67 4.80 13.74 1.88
N GLU A 68 3.94 14.74 2.09
CA GLU A 68 2.49 14.58 1.96
C GLU A 68 2.03 14.40 0.50
N GLY A 69 2.90 14.69 -0.47
CA GLY A 69 2.67 14.50 -1.90
C GLY A 69 2.29 13.06 -2.28
N VAL A 70 2.66 12.06 -1.48
CA VAL A 70 2.23 10.66 -1.69
C VAL A 70 0.70 10.49 -1.64
N PHE A 71 -0.01 11.44 -1.01
CA PHE A 71 -1.47 11.44 -0.91
C PHE A 71 -2.16 12.25 -2.02
N GLN A 72 -1.42 12.76 -3.02
CA GLN A 72 -2.02 13.39 -4.19
C GLN A 72 -2.58 12.34 -5.14
N GLU A 73 -3.73 12.65 -5.75
CA GLU A 73 -4.42 11.75 -6.70
C GLU A 73 -4.64 10.34 -6.14
N THR A 74 -4.95 10.24 -4.84
CA THR A 74 -5.35 8.97 -4.21
C THR A 74 -6.63 8.45 -4.84
N GLN A 75 -6.80 7.14 -4.77
CA GLN A 75 -7.91 6.43 -5.42
C GLN A 75 -8.50 5.37 -4.49
N THR A 76 -9.64 4.82 -4.87
CA THR A 76 -10.25 3.70 -4.16
C THR A 76 -10.38 2.50 -5.10
N ALA A 77 -9.97 1.32 -4.63
CA ALA A 77 -10.20 0.05 -5.33
C ALA A 77 -10.61 -1.03 -4.33
N SER A 78 -11.65 -1.80 -4.66
CA SER A 78 -12.17 -2.88 -3.80
C SER A 78 -12.44 -2.45 -2.35
N GLY A 79 -12.87 -1.19 -2.13
CA GLY A 79 -13.15 -0.64 -0.80
C GLY A 79 -11.92 -0.26 0.04
N PHE A 80 -10.74 -0.18 -0.58
CA PHE A 80 -9.50 0.30 0.05
C PHE A 80 -9.03 1.60 -0.59
N ASN A 81 -8.57 2.54 0.24
CA ASN A 81 -7.89 3.73 -0.24
C ASN A 81 -6.46 3.38 -0.62
N LEU A 82 -6.06 3.74 -1.82
CA LEU A 82 -4.74 3.52 -2.38
C LEU A 82 -4.09 4.87 -2.72
N VAL A 83 -2.77 4.90 -2.76
CA VAL A 83 -2.05 6.01 -3.42
C VAL A 83 -2.24 5.95 -4.94
N SER A 84 -1.82 7.01 -5.64
CA SER A 84 -1.92 7.08 -7.11
C SER A 84 -1.15 5.94 -7.79
N ASP A 85 -1.55 5.58 -9.01
CA ASP A 85 -0.83 4.54 -9.78
C ASP A 85 0.66 4.89 -9.97
N VAL A 86 0.98 6.19 -10.08
CA VAL A 86 2.36 6.67 -10.17
C VAL A 86 3.12 6.40 -8.88
N GLN A 87 2.52 6.69 -7.72
CA GLN A 87 3.14 6.43 -6.43
C GLN A 87 3.29 4.92 -6.18
N ILE A 88 2.27 4.11 -6.50
CA ILE A 88 2.35 2.63 -6.42
C ILE A 88 3.51 2.11 -7.27
N TYR A 89 3.64 2.60 -8.51
CA TYR A 89 4.72 2.24 -9.41
C TYR A 89 6.10 2.57 -8.81
N LEU A 90 6.28 3.81 -8.32
CA LEU A 90 7.54 4.24 -7.71
C LEU A 90 7.89 3.42 -6.47
N ASP A 91 6.91 3.12 -5.62
CA ASP A 91 7.10 2.36 -4.39
C ASP A 91 7.43 0.89 -4.64
N LEU A 92 7.08 0.34 -5.81
CA LEU A 92 7.43 -1.03 -6.23
C LEU A 92 8.84 -1.17 -6.81
N LEU A 93 9.46 -0.09 -7.29
CA LEU A 93 10.82 -0.18 -7.85
C LEU A 93 11.87 -0.64 -6.82
N PRO A 94 11.87 -0.14 -5.56
CA PRO A 94 12.91 -0.51 -4.59
C PRO A 94 12.64 -1.81 -3.80
N VAL A 95 11.43 -2.40 -3.85
CA VAL A 95 11.08 -3.56 -2.98
C VAL A 95 11.73 -4.88 -3.37
N GLY A 96 12.37 -4.96 -4.54
CA GLY A 96 13.02 -6.18 -5.03
C GLY A 96 12.04 -7.31 -5.35
N GLN A 97 12.54 -8.55 -5.38
CA GLN A 97 11.78 -9.75 -5.78
C GLN A 97 11.07 -9.53 -7.15
N ARG A 98 9.79 -9.89 -7.24
CA ARG A 98 8.93 -9.65 -8.42
C ARG A 98 8.29 -8.26 -8.44
N GLY A 99 8.74 -7.34 -7.59
CA GLY A 99 8.19 -5.99 -7.46
C GLY A 99 8.35 -5.20 -8.75
N PRO A 100 9.55 -5.18 -9.37
CA PRO A 100 9.74 -4.59 -10.68
C PRO A 100 8.88 -5.22 -11.79
N GLU A 101 8.61 -6.53 -11.75
CA GLU A 101 7.69 -7.18 -12.70
C GLU A 101 6.25 -6.66 -12.52
N GLN A 102 5.77 -6.60 -11.27
CA GLN A 102 4.47 -6.02 -10.93
C GLN A 102 4.38 -4.54 -11.33
N ALA A 103 5.44 -3.76 -11.12
CA ALA A 103 5.51 -2.34 -11.50
C ALA A 103 5.38 -2.17 -13.01
N ARG A 104 6.08 -2.99 -13.79
CA ARG A 104 5.96 -3.02 -15.26
C ARG A 104 4.54 -3.37 -15.70
N ALA A 105 3.95 -4.43 -15.14
CA ALA A 105 2.60 -4.85 -15.47
C ALA A 105 1.55 -3.78 -15.15
N LEU A 106 1.74 -3.03 -14.05
CA LEU A 106 0.90 -1.87 -13.71
C LEU A 106 1.11 -0.74 -14.72
N ARG A 107 2.36 -0.39 -15.06
CA ARG A 107 2.69 0.71 -15.97
C ARG A 107 2.22 0.49 -17.41
N GLU A 108 2.28 -0.74 -17.89
CA GLU A 108 1.85 -1.13 -19.24
C GLU A 108 0.33 -1.31 -19.35
N TRP A 109 -0.40 -1.25 -18.23
CA TRP A 109 -1.84 -1.38 -18.23
C TRP A 109 -2.52 -0.15 -18.82
N GLU A 110 -3.49 -0.36 -19.71
CA GLU A 110 -4.24 0.72 -20.39
C GLU A 110 -4.96 1.69 -19.44
N LYS A 111 -5.23 1.27 -18.20
CA LYS A 111 -5.88 2.08 -17.15
C LYS A 111 -4.89 2.68 -16.16
N PHE A 112 -3.58 2.58 -16.42
CA PHE A 112 -2.57 3.22 -15.61
C PHE A 112 -2.79 4.73 -15.55
N ALA A 113 -2.86 5.27 -14.33
CA ALA A 113 -3.11 6.69 -14.05
C ALA A 113 -4.41 7.21 -14.69
N LYS A 114 -5.44 6.35 -14.77
CA LYS A 114 -6.81 6.68 -15.16
C LYS A 114 -7.81 6.32 -14.07
#